data_AF-A0A966WZD9-F1
#
_entry.id   AF-A0A966WZD9-F1
#
_cell.length_a   1.000
_cell.length_b   1.000
_cell.length_c   1.000
_cell.angle_alpha   90.00
_cell.angle_beta   90.00
_cell.angle_gamma   90.00
#
_symmetry.space_group_name_H-M   'P 1'
#
loop_
_entity.id
_entity.type
_entity.pdbx_description
1 polymer ?
#
loop_
_entity_poly.entity_id
_entity_poly.type
_entity_poly.pdbx_seq_one_letter_code
_entity_poly.pdbx_strand_id
1 'polypeptide(L)'
;MGFLAYLLVGGTVGWAASHYFPGFSPSNKGSARAKRPKSIFLWTIGLGALGALATSYGGQMIGLFTSGQMLEWGSAILGAFSLSQIYLLLRRP
;
A
#
# COMPACT_ATOMS: atom_id res chain seq x y z
N MET A 1 11.78 -13.52 -4.68
CA MET A 1 12.45 -12.19 -4.79
C MET A 1 12.91 -11.76 -3.40
N GLY A 2 13.92 -10.89 -3.27
CA GLY A 2 14.46 -10.50 -1.96
C GLY A 2 13.47 -9.65 -1.15
N PHE A 3 13.43 -9.84 0.18
CA PHE A 3 12.64 -9.05 1.14
C PHE A 3 12.69 -7.54 0.88
N LEU A 4 13.86 -7.05 0.49
CA LEU A 4 14.13 -5.65 0.18
C LEU A 4 13.29 -5.12 -1.00
N ALA A 5 12.96 -5.95 -1.98
CA ALA A 5 12.14 -5.57 -3.13
C ALA A 5 10.70 -5.25 -2.70
N TYR A 6 10.13 -6.01 -1.77
CA TYR A 6 8.79 -5.72 -1.24
C TYR A 6 8.78 -4.47 -0.36
N LEU A 7 9.87 -4.22 0.37
CA LEU A 7 10.04 -2.99 1.13
C LEU A 7 10.07 -1.77 0.21
N LEU A 8 10.85 -1.87 -0.88
CA LEU A 8 10.98 -0.80 -1.86
C LEU A 8 9.66 -0.57 -2.61
N VAL A 9 9.09 -1.62 -3.20
CA VAL A 9 7.84 -1.52 -3.96
C VAL A 9 6.68 -1.12 -3.06
N GLY A 10 6.49 -1.80 -1.94
CA GLY A 10 5.41 -1.51 -1.00
C GLY A 10 5.52 -0.13 -0.37
N GLY A 11 6.74 0.31 -0.04
CA GLY A 11 6.97 1.66 0.48
C GLY A 11 6.71 2.74 -0.56
N THR A 12 7.19 2.56 -1.80
CA THR A 12 6.99 3.53 -2.89
C THR A 12 5.52 3.60 -3.30
N VAL A 13 4.84 2.45 -3.38
CA VAL A 13 3.40 2.35 -3.67
C VAL A 13 2.58 2.92 -2.53
N GLY A 14 2.90 2.63 -1.27
CA GLY A 14 2.22 3.19 -0.10
C GLY A 14 2.37 4.72 0.00
N TRP A 15 3.56 5.22 -0.31
CA TRP A 15 3.82 6.66 -0.42
C TRP A 15 3.04 7.29 -1.57
N ALA A 16 3.13 6.74 -2.78
CA ALA A 16 2.40 7.24 -3.96
C ALA A 16 0.88 7.17 -3.75
N ALA A 17 0.38 6.08 -3.14
CA ALA A 17 -1.01 5.92 -2.73
C ALA A 17 -1.43 7.06 -1.83
N SER A 18 -0.67 7.37 -0.78
CA SER A 18 -1.00 8.46 0.16
C SER A 18 -0.93 9.86 -0.49
N HIS A 19 -0.07 10.05 -1.49
CA HIS A 19 0.18 11.33 -2.15
C HIS A 19 -0.83 11.62 -3.26
N TYR A 20 -1.05 10.66 -4.16
CA TYR A 20 -1.94 10.81 -5.33
C TYR A 20 -3.40 10.44 -5.02
N PHE A 21 -3.61 9.48 -4.12
CA PHE A 21 -4.94 8.98 -3.76
C PHE A 21 -5.14 9.07 -2.25
N PRO A 22 -5.41 10.27 -1.70
CA PRO A 22 -5.56 10.49 -0.26
C PRO A 22 -6.78 9.79 0.40
N GLY A 23 -7.17 8.61 -0.08
CA GLY A 23 -8.43 7.92 0.15
C GLY A 23 -9.36 8.27 -0.99
N PHE A 24 -9.65 7.31 -1.89
CA PHE A 24 -10.70 7.44 -2.94
C PHE A 24 -11.89 8.21 -2.36
N SER A 25 -12.00 9.48 -2.74
CA SER A 25 -13.05 10.38 -2.28
C SER A 25 -13.73 10.91 -3.54
N PRO A 26 -14.94 10.43 -3.84
CA PRO A 26 -15.79 11.05 -4.86
C PRO A 26 -16.28 12.44 -4.41
N SER A 27 -16.04 12.83 -3.16
CA SER A 27 -16.64 14.02 -2.55
C SER A 27 -15.63 14.72 -1.65
N ASN A 28 -14.82 15.58 -2.24
CA ASN A 28 -14.69 16.96 -1.76
C ASN A 28 -13.72 17.73 -2.67
N LYS A 29 -14.29 18.39 -3.67
CA LYS A 29 -13.70 19.62 -4.18
C LYS A 29 -13.68 20.61 -3.02
N GLY A 30 -12.50 21.00 -2.55
CA GLY A 30 -12.34 22.37 -2.05
C GLY A 30 -11.96 22.61 -0.59
N SER A 31 -11.77 21.62 0.28
CA SER A 31 -11.38 21.95 1.66
C SER A 31 -10.55 20.85 2.31
N ALA A 32 -9.54 21.27 3.07
CA ALA A 32 -8.63 20.41 3.84
C ALA A 32 -7.58 19.64 3.03
N ARG A 33 -6.68 20.40 2.39
CA ARG A 33 -5.22 20.14 2.49
C ARG A 33 -4.77 20.35 3.95
N ALA A 34 -5.49 19.76 4.91
CA ALA A 34 -5.11 19.77 6.31
C ALA A 34 -3.75 19.08 6.37
N LYS A 35 -2.76 19.75 6.94
CA LYS A 35 -1.39 19.26 7.11
C LYS A 35 -1.44 17.87 7.75
N ARG A 36 -1.50 16.82 6.95
CA ARG A 36 -1.51 15.44 7.44
C ARG A 36 -0.19 15.24 8.16
N PRO A 37 -0.20 14.82 9.44
CA PRO A 37 1.04 14.62 10.17
C PRO A 37 1.94 13.65 9.40
N LYS A 38 3.25 13.94 9.38
CA LYS A 38 4.27 13.07 8.75
C LYS A 38 4.16 11.61 9.22
N SER A 39 3.60 11.36 10.41
CA SER A 39 3.35 10.00 10.89
C SER A 39 2.38 9.23 10.01
N ILE A 40 1.36 9.86 9.40
CA ILE A 40 0.43 9.18 8.47
C ILE A 40 1.19 8.66 7.25
N PHE A 41 2.12 9.44 6.71
CA PHE A 41 2.95 9.02 5.59
C PHE A 41 3.85 7.83 5.96
N LEU A 42 4.48 7.86 7.14
CA LEU A 42 5.28 6.75 7.64
C LEU A 42 4.44 5.49 7.84
N TRP A 43 3.23 5.63 8.38
CA TRP A 43 2.29 4.52 8.54
C TRP A 43 1.85 3.94 7.20
N THR A 44 1.55 4.77 6.19
CA THR A 44 1.18 4.26 4.85
C THR A 44 2.35 3.58 4.15
N ILE A 45 3.59 4.03 4.36
CA ILE A 45 4.79 3.36 3.82
C ILE A 45 4.97 2.00 4.50
N GLY A 46 4.88 1.94 5.84
CA GLY A 46 5.00 0.70 6.60
C GLY A 46 3.90 -0.30 6.28
N LEU A 47 2.66 0.17 6.17
CA LEU A 47 1.51 -0.66 5.79
C LEU A 47 1.55 -1.08 4.33
N GLY A 48 2.08 -0.24 3.44
CA GLY A 48 2.34 -0.61 2.05
C GLY A 48 3.36 -1.75 1.96
N ALA A 49 4.47 -1.67 2.71
CA ALA A 49 5.46 -2.74 2.78
C ALA A 49 4.89 -4.04 3.40
N LEU A 50 4.12 -3.93 4.49
CA LEU A 50 3.45 -5.07 5.11
C LEU A 50 2.40 -5.68 4.17
N GLY A 51 1.63 -4.86 3.45
CA GLY A 51 0.65 -5.30 2.47
C GLY A 51 1.30 -6.05 1.31
N ALA A 52 2.42 -5.52 0.78
CA ALA A 52 3.20 -6.20 -0.25
C ALA A 52 3.70 -7.57 0.25
N LEU A 53 4.29 -7.62 1.44
CA LEU A 53 4.80 -8.85 2.04
C LEU A 53 3.68 -9.87 2.30
N ALA A 54 2.58 -9.45 2.91
CA ALA A 54 1.47 -10.33 3.24
C ALA A 54 0.82 -10.93 1.98
N THR A 55 0.70 -10.14 0.92
CA THR A 55 0.04 -10.61 -0.32
C THR A 55 0.97 -11.47 -1.17
N SER A 56 2.26 -11.13 -1.19
CA SER A 56 3.27 -11.94 -1.88
C SER A 56 3.49 -13.28 -1.17
N TYR A 57 3.72 -13.25 0.14
CA TYR A 57 3.96 -14.46 0.94
C TYR A 57 2.69 -15.28 1.10
N GLY A 58 1.55 -14.61 1.35
CA GLY A 58 0.24 -15.25 1.41
C GLY A 58 -0.10 -15.92 0.08
N GLY A 59 0.13 -15.25 -1.06
CA GLY A 59 -0.10 -15.80 -2.40
C GLY A 59 0.77 -17.02 -2.72
N GLN A 60 2.01 -17.06 -2.24
CA GLN A 60 2.86 -18.25 -2.37
C GLN A 60 2.37 -19.40 -1.47
N MET A 61 1.93 -19.10 -0.25
CA MET A 61 1.44 -20.10 0.71
C MET A 61 0.17 -20.82 0.24
N ILE A 62 -0.73 -20.10 -0.42
CA ILE A 62 -1.95 -20.68 -0.99
C ILE A 62 -1.74 -21.28 -2.39
N GLY A 63 -0.48 -21.31 -2.87
CA GLY A 63 -0.13 -21.89 -4.16
C GLY A 63 -0.65 -21.12 -5.37
N LEU A 64 -1.05 -19.85 -5.21
CA LEU A 64 -1.54 -19.04 -6.32
C LEU A 64 -0.45 -18.77 -7.35
N PHE A 65 0.77 -18.43 -6.90
CA PHE A 65 1.88 -18.03 -7.77
C PHE A 65 3.22 -18.54 -7.24
N THR A 66 4.19 -18.74 -8.12
CA THR A 66 5.57 -19.12 -7.78
C THR A 66 6.46 -17.89 -7.63
N SER A 67 7.45 -17.98 -6.74
CA SER A 67 8.49 -16.96 -6.54
C SER A 67 9.11 -16.53 -7.87
N GLY A 68 9.00 -15.25 -8.20
CA GLY A 68 9.61 -14.59 -9.33
C GLY A 68 8.70 -14.36 -10.53
N GLN A 69 7.44 -14.80 -10.46
CA GLN A 69 6.44 -14.55 -11.50
C GLN A 69 5.91 -13.12 -11.47
N MET A 70 5.51 -12.59 -12.62
CA MET A 70 4.86 -11.27 -12.71
C MET A 70 3.61 -11.14 -11.82
N LEU A 71 2.87 -12.23 -11.58
CA LEU A 71 1.71 -12.19 -10.68
C LEU A 71 2.08 -11.92 -9.22
N GLU A 72 3.26 -12.33 -8.78
CA GLU A 72 3.77 -11.99 -7.45
C GLU A 72 3.96 -10.47 -7.31
N TRP A 73 4.49 -9.83 -8.34
CA TRP A 73 4.67 -8.38 -8.39
C TRP A 73 3.32 -7.66 -8.41
N GLY A 74 2.38 -8.16 -9.22
CA GLY A 74 1.02 -7.63 -9.29
C GLY A 74 0.29 -7.71 -7.95
N SER A 75 0.36 -8.88 -7.28
CA SER A 75 -0.28 -9.07 -5.98
C SER A 75 0.36 -8.22 -4.88
N ALA A 76 1.69 -8.07 -4.88
CA ALA A 76 2.40 -7.22 -3.94
C ALA A 76 2.00 -5.74 -4.09
N ILE A 77 1.88 -5.23 -5.32
CA ILE A 77 1.44 -3.85 -5.61
C ILE A 77 -0.02 -3.65 -5.15
N LEU A 78 -0.92 -4.59 -5.50
CA LEU A 78 -2.32 -4.54 -5.08
C LEU A 78 -2.48 -4.59 -3.56
N GLY A 79 -1.69 -5.44 -2.89
CA GLY A 79 -1.64 -5.54 -1.44
C GLY A 79 -1.18 -4.26 -0.78
N ALA A 80 -0.04 -3.72 -1.23
CA ALA A 80 0.51 -2.46 -0.72
C ALA A 80 -0.47 -1.30 -0.87
N PHE A 81 -1.10 -1.21 -2.04
CA PHE A 81 -2.07 -0.18 -2.34
C PHE A 81 -3.33 -0.34 -1.46
N SER A 82 -3.91 -1.53 -1.42
CA SER A 82 -5.16 -1.80 -0.68
C SER A 82 -4.98 -1.54 0.81
N LEU A 83 -3.91 -2.04 1.43
CA LEU A 83 -3.67 -1.85 2.87
C LEU A 83 -3.47 -0.37 3.22
N SER A 84 -2.72 0.36 2.39
CA SER A 84 -2.48 1.80 2.57
C SER A 84 -3.77 2.60 2.42
N GLN A 85 -4.62 2.26 1.44
CA GLN A 85 -5.91 2.92 1.22
C GLN A 85 -6.91 2.61 2.34
N ILE A 86 -7.00 1.35 2.79
CA ILE A 86 -7.85 0.95 3.93
C ILE A 86 -7.46 1.74 5.19
N TYR A 87 -6.17 1.87 5.47
CA TYR A 87 -5.70 2.67 6.60
C TYR A 87 -6.09 4.14 6.51
N LEU A 88 -5.97 4.75 5.34
CA LEU A 88 -6.38 6.13 5.10
C LEU A 88 -7.90 6.32 5.18
N LEU A 89 -8.68 5.30 4.80
CA LEU A 89 -10.15 5.30 4.91
C LEU A 89 -10.60 5.14 6.36
N LEU A 90 -10.00 4.21 7.10
CA LEU A 90 -10.36 3.91 8.50
C LEU A 90 -10.00 5.06 9.45
N ARG A 91 -8.93 5.79 9.15
CA ARG A 91 -8.45 6.92 9.95
C ARG A 91 -9.11 8.26 9.59
N ARG A 92 -10.22 8.23 8.84
CA ARG A 92 -11.06 9.42 8.61
C ARG A 92 -11.67 9.85 9.96
N PRO A 93 -11.59 11.15 10.34
CA PRO A 93 -12.24 11.67 11.55
C PRO A 93 -13.76 11.67 11.41
#